data_AF-A0A4R0JJV6-F1
#
_entry.id   AF-A0A4R0JJV6-F1
#
_cell.length_a   1.000
_cell.length_b   1.000
_cell.length_c   1.000
_cell.angle_alpha   90.00
_cell.angle_beta   90.00
_cell.angle_gamma   90.00
#
_symmetry.space_group_name_H-M   'P 1'
#
loop_
_entity.id
_entity.type
_entity.pdbx_description
1 polymer ?
#
loop_
_entity_poly.entity_id
_entity_poly.type
_entity_poly.pdbx_seq_one_letter_code
_entity_poly.pdbx_strand_id
1 'polypeptide(L)'
;MRDIDVVNALRPSQPGAFTPSDLDEVPEDVVRCELVDGSLVVRRPPSPSHQAVLLELACTLRSICPEQLQVLPAPVRFEPAAGLSLLPDILVCHRDDVGDRHVERPLLAVAIMSRSTRALDTGFRQALYDLSKVPSYWMFDPARRALTVRELVDGEYAERTVVGDEVFEATAPFAVRIVPGELVR
;
A
#
# COMPACT_ATOMS: atom_id res chain seq x y z
N MET A 1 -13.35 -11.66 -19.15
CA MET A 1 -14.76 -12.01 -18.88
C MET A 1 -14.82 -13.24 -17.97
N ARG A 2 -14.05 -13.24 -16.87
CA ARG A 2 -14.00 -14.31 -15.84
C ARG A 2 -13.82 -13.70 -14.45
N ASP A 3 -13.11 -12.59 -14.35
CA ASP A 3 -12.77 -11.93 -13.06
C ASP A 3 -13.98 -11.33 -12.31
N ILE A 4 -15.00 -10.83 -13.03
CA ILE A 4 -16.21 -10.24 -12.41
C ILE A 4 -17.15 -11.34 -11.86
N ASP A 5 -17.14 -12.53 -12.47
CA ASP A 5 -18.07 -13.61 -12.09
C ASP A 5 -17.69 -14.24 -10.74
N VAL A 6 -16.39 -14.26 -10.39
CA VAL A 6 -15.96 -14.80 -9.09
C VAL A 6 -16.28 -13.85 -7.94
N VAL A 7 -16.11 -12.54 -8.12
CA VAL A 7 -16.47 -11.55 -7.09
C VAL A 7 -17.98 -11.55 -6.84
N ASN A 8 -18.79 -11.73 -7.90
CA ASN A 8 -20.23 -11.89 -7.77
C ASN A 8 -20.65 -13.23 -7.13
N ALA A 9 -19.76 -14.23 -7.11
CA ALA A 9 -19.99 -15.52 -6.47
C ALA A 9 -19.58 -15.57 -5.00
N LEU A 10 -18.72 -14.63 -4.56
CA LEU A 10 -18.37 -14.50 -3.14
C LEU A 10 -19.62 -14.16 -2.34
N ARG A 11 -19.88 -14.96 -1.31
CA ARG A 11 -20.93 -14.69 -0.32
C ARG A 11 -20.24 -14.38 1.01
N PRO A 12 -20.68 -13.33 1.72
CA PRO A 12 -20.10 -13.04 3.02
C PRO A 12 -20.38 -14.21 3.97
N SER A 13 -19.40 -14.58 4.80
CA SER A 13 -19.57 -15.62 5.83
C SER A 13 -20.59 -15.22 6.90
N GLN A 14 -20.87 -13.92 7.05
CA GLN A 14 -21.93 -13.39 7.90
C GLN A 14 -23.02 -12.65 7.10
N PRO A 15 -24.28 -12.63 7.56
CA PRO A 15 -25.34 -11.88 6.88
C PRO A 15 -25.03 -10.37 6.87
N GLY A 16 -24.81 -9.82 5.67
CA GLY A 16 -24.84 -8.37 5.43
C GLY A 16 -23.48 -7.67 5.25
N ALA A 17 -22.33 -8.31 5.49
CA ALA A 17 -21.02 -7.70 5.29
C ALA A 17 -19.90 -8.73 5.10
N PHE A 18 -18.93 -8.44 4.24
CA PHE A 18 -17.70 -9.24 4.11
C PHE A 18 -16.73 -8.97 5.26
N THR A 19 -15.93 -9.96 5.60
CA THR A 19 -14.88 -9.93 6.63
C THR A 19 -13.51 -10.23 6.00
N PRO A 20 -12.38 -9.88 6.65
CA PRO A 20 -11.06 -10.22 6.10
C PRO A 20 -10.88 -11.73 5.88
N SER A 21 -11.50 -12.56 6.72
CA SER A 21 -11.50 -14.02 6.56
C SER A 21 -12.15 -14.50 5.26
N ASP A 22 -13.15 -13.77 4.74
CA ASP A 22 -13.79 -14.09 3.47
C ASP A 22 -12.83 -13.91 2.28
N LEU A 23 -11.80 -13.06 2.42
CA LEU A 23 -10.76 -12.89 1.40
C LEU A 23 -9.83 -14.09 1.30
N ASP A 24 -9.73 -14.89 2.37
CA ASP A 24 -8.84 -16.05 2.40
C ASP A 24 -9.46 -17.27 1.72
N GLU A 25 -10.77 -17.23 1.45
CA GLU A 25 -11.49 -18.21 0.63
C GLU A 25 -11.48 -17.85 -0.86
N VAL A 26 -11.02 -16.64 -1.22
CA VAL A 26 -10.84 -16.24 -2.62
C VAL A 26 -9.72 -17.09 -3.22
N PRO A 27 -9.95 -17.80 -4.33
CA PRO A 27 -8.91 -18.58 -4.99
C PRO A 27 -7.69 -17.70 -5.31
N GLU A 28 -6.48 -18.23 -5.13
CA GLU A 28 -5.23 -17.47 -5.34
C GLU A 28 -5.09 -16.88 -6.76
N ASP A 29 -5.78 -17.47 -7.74
CA ASP A 29 -5.83 -17.05 -9.14
C ASP A 29 -6.88 -15.96 -9.41
N VAL A 30 -7.58 -15.47 -8.37
CA VAL A 30 -8.69 -14.52 -8.47
C VAL A 30 -8.36 -13.18 -7.80
N VAL A 31 -8.80 -12.12 -8.48
CA VAL A 31 -8.96 -10.71 -8.10
C VAL A 31 -8.40 -10.27 -6.74
N ARG A 32 -7.48 -9.30 -6.79
CA ARG A 32 -7.08 -8.50 -5.63
C ARG A 32 -8.26 -7.68 -5.10
N CYS A 33 -8.77 -8.04 -3.94
CA CYS A 33 -9.87 -7.33 -3.28
C CYS A 33 -9.37 -6.62 -2.02
N GLU A 34 -9.74 -5.35 -1.86
CA GLU A 34 -9.68 -4.67 -0.56
C GLU A 34 -11.04 -4.78 0.12
N LEU A 35 -11.04 -4.83 1.44
CA LEU A 35 -12.27 -4.77 2.23
C LEU A 35 -12.37 -3.41 2.91
N VAL A 36 -13.47 -2.71 2.65
CA VAL A 36 -13.74 -1.38 3.17
C VAL A 36 -15.16 -1.35 3.73
N ASP A 37 -15.28 -1.25 5.06
CA ASP A 37 -16.57 -1.18 5.77
C ASP A 37 -17.55 -2.28 5.33
N GLY A 38 -17.06 -3.52 5.27
CA GLY A 38 -17.85 -4.68 4.86
C GLY A 38 -18.09 -4.82 3.35
N SER A 39 -17.58 -3.88 2.52
CA SER A 39 -17.72 -3.89 1.06
C SER A 39 -16.43 -4.30 0.35
N LEU A 40 -16.53 -5.18 -0.66
CA LEU A 40 -15.40 -5.58 -1.49
C LEU A 40 -15.09 -4.55 -2.58
N VAL A 41 -13.85 -4.07 -2.61
CA VAL A 41 -13.33 -3.21 -3.66
C VAL A 41 -12.39 -4.01 -4.54
N VAL A 42 -12.85 -4.33 -5.75
CA VAL A 42 -12.08 -5.05 -6.76
C VAL A 42 -11.01 -4.14 -7.35
N ARG A 43 -9.74 -4.54 -7.21
CA ARG A 43 -8.63 -3.90 -7.91
C ARG A 43 -8.41 -4.52 -9.27
N ARG A 44 -8.30 -3.66 -10.28
CA ARG A 44 -7.79 -4.06 -11.60
C ARG A 44 -6.33 -4.48 -11.47
N PRO A 45 -5.85 -5.41 -12.29
CA PRO A 45 -4.42 -5.69 -12.40
C PRO A 45 -3.63 -4.40 -12.67
N PRO A 46 -2.45 -4.24 -12.04
CA PRO A 46 -1.60 -3.08 -12.27
C PRO A 46 -1.07 -3.06 -13.72
N SER A 47 -0.82 -1.87 -14.26
CA SER A 47 -0.18 -1.72 -15.57
C SER A 47 1.30 -2.13 -15.52
N PRO A 48 1.93 -2.48 -16.66
CA PRO A 48 3.38 -2.72 -16.70
C PRO A 48 4.20 -1.55 -16.18
N SER A 49 3.78 -0.31 -16.45
CA SER A 49 4.43 0.90 -15.93
C SER A 49 4.34 1.03 -14.41
N HIS A 50 3.21 0.65 -13.81
CA HIS A 50 3.06 0.60 -12.35
C HIS A 50 3.99 -0.44 -11.74
N GLN A 51 4.10 -1.62 -12.37
CA GLN A 51 5.00 -2.68 -11.92
C GLN A 51 6.48 -2.32 -12.05
N ALA A 52 6.87 -1.60 -13.11
CA ALA A 52 8.24 -1.10 -13.25
C ALA A 52 8.62 -0.14 -12.12
N VAL A 53 7.75 0.82 -11.81
CA VAL A 53 7.93 1.76 -10.68
C VAL A 53 8.01 1.01 -9.35
N LEU A 54 7.11 0.03 -9.13
CA LEU A 54 7.11 -0.80 -7.93
C LEU A 54 8.43 -1.52 -7.76
N LEU A 55 8.97 -2.11 -8.84
CA LEU A 55 10.24 -2.81 -8.82
C LEU A 55 11.39 -1.86 -8.49
N GLU A 56 11.50 -0.71 -9.17
CA GLU A 56 12.57 0.26 -8.93
C GLU A 56 12.56 0.78 -7.49
N LEU A 57 11.38 1.15 -6.97
CA LEU A 57 11.24 1.65 -5.60
C LEU A 57 11.54 0.55 -4.57
N ALA A 58 11.01 -0.67 -4.78
CA ALA A 58 11.27 -1.79 -3.88
C ALA A 58 12.76 -2.17 -3.86
N CYS A 59 13.43 -2.18 -5.02
CA CYS A 59 14.88 -2.42 -5.11
C CYS A 59 15.66 -1.34 -4.37
N THR A 60 15.30 -0.07 -4.56
CA THR A 60 15.93 1.07 -3.87
C THR A 60 15.82 0.90 -2.35
N LEU A 61 14.61 0.67 -1.83
CA LEU A 61 14.38 0.44 -0.40
C LEU A 61 15.12 -0.79 0.12
N ARG A 62 15.09 -1.91 -0.60
CA ARG A 62 15.73 -3.16 -0.18
C ARG A 62 17.25 -3.07 -0.13
N SER A 63 17.87 -2.32 -1.03
CA SER A 63 19.33 -2.25 -1.16
C SER A 63 20.05 -1.76 0.10
N ILE A 64 19.34 -1.03 0.96
CA ILE A 64 19.86 -0.39 2.17
C ILE A 64 19.00 -0.68 3.41
N CYS A 65 18.04 -1.60 3.29
CA CYS A 65 17.12 -1.92 4.38
C CYS A 65 17.89 -2.60 5.54
N PRO A 66 17.79 -2.09 6.78
CA PRO A 66 18.42 -2.72 7.95
C PRO A 66 17.95 -4.16 8.16
N GLU A 67 18.81 -4.99 8.76
CA GLU A 67 18.54 -6.43 8.94
C GLU A 67 17.27 -6.71 9.75
N GLN A 68 16.90 -5.84 10.69
CA GLN A 68 15.74 -6.01 11.56
C GLN A 68 14.41 -5.67 10.87
N LEU A 69 14.49 -5.01 9.71
CA LEU A 69 13.34 -4.59 8.92
C LEU A 69 13.18 -5.47 7.68
N GLN A 70 12.01 -5.38 7.07
CA GLN A 70 11.68 -6.09 5.85
C GLN A 70 10.88 -5.18 4.93
N VAL A 71 11.26 -5.17 3.64
CA VAL A 71 10.48 -4.53 2.57
C VAL A 71 9.66 -5.61 1.88
N LEU A 72 8.35 -5.39 1.81
CA LEU A 72 7.36 -6.30 1.24
C LEU A 72 6.66 -5.62 0.06
N PRO A 73 7.09 -5.88 -1.19
CA PRO A 73 6.35 -5.45 -2.37
C PRO A 73 5.04 -6.25 -2.52
N ALA A 74 4.03 -5.63 -3.12
CA ALA A 74 2.73 -6.25 -3.35
C ALA A 74 2.81 -7.55 -4.18
N PRO A 75 1.88 -8.50 -3.99
CA PRO A 75 0.73 -8.43 -3.09
C PRO A 75 1.15 -8.60 -1.61
N VAL A 76 0.70 -7.66 -0.77
CA VAL A 76 0.87 -7.70 0.68
C VAL A 76 -0.38 -7.09 1.33
N ARG A 77 -0.83 -7.66 2.44
CA ARG A 77 -2.05 -7.22 3.14
C ARG A 77 -1.70 -6.48 4.44
N PHE A 78 -2.48 -5.45 4.74
CA PHE A 78 -2.51 -4.78 6.03
C PHE A 78 -3.96 -4.69 6.51
N GLU A 79 -4.22 -5.14 7.74
CA GLU A 79 -5.55 -5.17 8.35
C GLU A 79 -5.59 -4.20 9.55
N PRO A 80 -5.88 -2.90 9.32
CA PRO A 80 -5.80 -1.89 10.38
C PRO A 80 -6.85 -2.03 11.48
N ALA A 81 -7.97 -2.70 11.18
CA ALA A 81 -9.05 -2.97 12.12
C ALA A 81 -9.92 -4.11 11.58
N ALA A 82 -10.78 -4.66 12.44
CA ALA A 82 -11.78 -5.64 12.03
C ALA A 82 -12.64 -5.09 10.88
N GLY A 83 -12.81 -5.88 9.81
CA GLY A 83 -13.57 -5.46 8.63
C GLY A 83 -12.82 -4.54 7.67
N LEU A 84 -11.52 -4.29 7.89
CA LEU A 84 -10.67 -3.52 6.97
C LEU A 84 -9.49 -4.36 6.51
N SER A 85 -9.28 -4.40 5.19
CA SER A 85 -8.13 -5.05 4.57
C SER A 85 -7.65 -4.22 3.39
N LEU A 86 -6.42 -3.71 3.50
CA LEU A 86 -5.78 -2.86 2.51
C LEU A 86 -4.69 -3.64 1.76
N LEU A 87 -4.51 -3.30 0.49
CA LEU A 87 -3.47 -3.85 -0.38
C LEU A 87 -2.52 -2.72 -0.85
N PRO A 88 -1.62 -2.25 0.03
CA PRO A 88 -0.56 -1.33 -0.33
C PRO A 88 0.38 -1.92 -1.39
N ASP A 89 1.06 -1.06 -2.14
CA ASP A 89 2.00 -1.48 -3.18
C ASP A 89 3.35 -1.91 -2.59
N ILE A 90 3.78 -1.29 -1.51
CA ILE A 90 4.95 -1.70 -0.72
C ILE A 90 4.65 -1.44 0.77
N LEU A 91 5.04 -2.37 1.63
CA LEU A 91 5.16 -2.16 3.08
C LEU A 91 6.61 -2.27 3.54
N VAL A 92 6.96 -1.53 4.59
CA VAL A 92 8.14 -1.78 5.42
C VAL A 92 7.69 -1.96 6.85
N CYS A 93 8.17 -3.01 7.51
CA CYS A 93 7.85 -3.33 8.91
C CYS A 93 9.04 -4.00 9.60
N HIS A 94 8.95 -4.21 10.92
CA HIS A 94 9.83 -5.16 11.58
C HIS A 94 9.51 -6.58 11.11
N ARG A 95 10.53 -7.45 11.07
CA ARG A 95 10.34 -8.86 10.70
C ARG A 95 9.35 -9.58 11.60
N ASP A 96 9.34 -9.25 12.89
CA ASP A 96 8.44 -9.85 13.88
C ASP A 96 6.98 -9.38 13.72
N ASP A 97 6.73 -8.32 12.91
CA ASP A 97 5.38 -7.83 12.60
C ASP A 97 4.81 -8.48 11.32
N VAL A 98 5.53 -9.42 10.70
CA VAL A 98 5.03 -10.19 9.55
C VAL A 98 4.29 -11.43 10.06
N GLY A 99 2.96 -11.33 10.10
CA GLY A 99 2.10 -12.47 10.38
C GLY A 99 1.94 -13.40 9.19
N ASP A 100 1.21 -14.51 9.40
CA ASP A 100 1.00 -15.54 8.38
C ASP A 100 0.26 -15.02 7.12
N ARG A 101 -0.64 -14.04 7.29
CA ARG A 101 -1.53 -13.55 6.23
C ARG A 101 -1.45 -12.05 5.95
N HIS A 102 -1.07 -11.26 6.95
CA HIS A 102 -0.98 -9.80 6.85
C HIS A 102 0.17 -9.27 7.72
N VAL A 103 0.59 -8.05 7.42
CA VAL A 103 1.50 -7.28 8.28
C VAL A 103 0.68 -6.65 9.40
N GLU A 104 1.11 -6.84 10.65
CA GLU A 104 0.39 -6.31 11.81
C GLU A 104 0.68 -4.82 12.03
N ARG A 105 1.94 -4.42 11.92
CA ARG A 105 2.41 -3.05 12.20
C ARG A 105 3.39 -2.55 11.12
N PRO A 106 2.89 -1.90 10.05
CA PRO A 106 3.77 -1.26 9.08
C PRO A 106 4.39 0.01 9.67
N LEU A 107 5.66 0.23 9.36
CA LEU A 107 6.38 1.48 9.60
C LEU A 107 6.27 2.44 8.40
N LEU A 108 6.24 1.89 7.20
CA LEU A 108 5.99 2.61 5.95
C LEU A 108 4.97 1.87 5.10
N ALA A 109 3.96 2.58 4.60
CA ALA A 109 3.11 2.12 3.52
C ALA A 109 3.32 2.97 2.27
N VAL A 110 3.33 2.35 1.10
CA VAL A 110 3.49 3.05 -0.19
C VAL A 110 2.30 2.75 -1.10
N ALA A 111 1.79 3.79 -1.74
CA ALA A 111 0.83 3.72 -2.84
C ALA A 111 1.44 4.32 -4.11
N ILE A 112 1.49 3.54 -5.19
CA ILE A 112 1.84 3.99 -6.54
C ILE A 112 0.53 4.30 -7.26
N MET A 113 0.25 5.59 -7.36
CA MET A 113 -1.03 6.10 -7.79
C MET A 113 -1.25 5.90 -9.28
N SER A 114 -2.48 5.54 -9.61
CA SER A 114 -2.99 5.56 -10.98
C SER A 114 -4.10 6.60 -11.11
N ARG A 115 -4.54 6.90 -12.35
CA ARG A 115 -5.71 7.76 -12.56
C ARG A 115 -6.95 7.23 -11.83
N SER A 116 -7.11 5.91 -11.75
CA SER A 116 -8.25 5.26 -11.10
C SER A 116 -8.17 5.20 -9.57
N THR A 117 -6.98 5.19 -8.98
CA THR A 117 -6.82 5.04 -7.52
C THR A 117 -6.55 6.35 -6.80
N ARG A 118 -6.19 7.42 -7.51
CA ARG A 118 -5.83 8.72 -6.93
C ARG A 118 -6.76 9.20 -5.82
N ALA A 119 -8.07 9.23 -6.07
CA ALA A 119 -9.04 9.72 -5.10
C ALA A 119 -9.12 8.83 -3.84
N LEU A 120 -8.88 7.52 -3.99
CA LEU A 120 -8.80 6.59 -2.86
C LEU A 120 -7.51 6.79 -2.08
N ASP A 121 -6.38 6.93 -2.80
CA ASP A 121 -5.04 7.06 -2.21
C ASP A 121 -4.87 8.36 -1.40
N THR A 122 -5.37 9.49 -1.90
CA THR A 122 -5.27 10.83 -1.25
C THR A 122 -6.45 11.18 -0.33
N GLY A 123 -7.36 10.23 -0.11
CA GLY A 123 -8.58 10.48 0.65
C GLY A 123 -8.81 9.35 1.65
N PHE A 124 -9.49 8.30 1.19
CA PHE A 124 -9.92 7.21 2.05
C PHE A 124 -8.74 6.43 2.68
N ARG A 125 -7.80 5.96 1.86
CA ARG A 125 -6.64 5.18 2.36
C ARG A 125 -5.74 6.02 3.24
N GLN A 126 -5.51 7.26 2.83
CA GLN A 126 -4.81 8.24 3.64
C GLN A 126 -5.41 8.38 5.05
N ALA A 127 -6.74 8.57 5.15
CA ALA A 127 -7.42 8.66 6.44
C ALA A 127 -7.29 7.37 7.28
N LEU A 128 -7.34 6.19 6.64
CA LEU A 128 -7.13 4.93 7.34
C LEU A 128 -5.71 4.80 7.91
N TYR A 129 -4.69 5.13 7.12
CA TYR A 129 -3.31 5.10 7.61
C TYR A 129 -3.09 6.10 8.77
N ASP A 130 -3.73 7.27 8.69
CA ASP A 130 -3.68 8.27 9.77
C ASP A 130 -4.34 7.78 11.06
N LEU A 131 -5.52 7.17 10.94
CA LEU A 131 -6.25 6.57 12.07
C LEU A 131 -5.47 5.41 12.69
N SER A 132 -4.80 4.61 11.86
CA SER A 132 -3.93 3.51 12.29
C SER A 132 -2.55 3.95 12.76
N LYS A 133 -2.25 5.26 12.73
CA LYS A 133 -0.98 5.84 13.17
C LYS A 133 0.24 5.20 12.50
N VAL A 134 0.13 4.84 11.22
CA VAL A 134 1.27 4.34 10.44
C VAL A 134 2.32 5.46 10.35
N PRO A 135 3.57 5.25 10.80
CA PRO A 135 4.55 6.31 10.92
C PRO A 135 4.84 7.07 9.62
N SER A 136 4.84 6.38 8.49
CA SER A 136 5.08 6.99 7.18
C SER A 136 4.13 6.44 6.11
N TYR A 137 3.55 7.32 5.30
CA TYR A 137 2.73 6.95 4.14
C TYR A 137 3.17 7.73 2.91
N TRP A 138 3.61 7.01 1.87
CA TRP A 138 4.15 7.59 0.65
C TRP A 138 3.20 7.37 -0.52
N MET A 139 2.89 8.43 -1.24
CA MET A 139 2.07 8.42 -2.43
C MET A 139 2.92 8.87 -3.61
N PHE A 140 3.24 7.94 -4.50
CA PHE A 140 3.99 8.23 -5.71
C PHE A 140 3.05 8.35 -6.90
N ASP A 141 3.14 9.44 -7.64
CA ASP A 141 2.40 9.72 -8.87
C ASP A 141 3.33 9.61 -10.09
N PRO A 142 3.35 8.47 -10.81
CA PRO A 142 4.24 8.30 -11.97
C PRO A 142 3.97 9.30 -13.08
N ALA A 143 2.72 9.75 -13.25
CA ALA A 143 2.34 10.68 -14.30
C ALA A 143 2.89 12.09 -14.04
N ARG A 144 2.99 12.48 -12.77
CA ARG A 144 3.56 13.78 -12.36
C ARG A 144 5.03 13.70 -11.95
N ARG A 145 5.59 12.48 -11.83
CA ARG A 145 6.89 12.25 -11.20
C ARG A 145 6.95 12.96 -9.85
N ALA A 146 5.93 12.73 -9.02
CA ALA A 146 5.76 13.40 -7.75
C ALA A 146 5.69 12.37 -6.63
N LEU A 147 6.43 12.60 -5.55
CA LEU A 147 6.35 11.82 -4.33
C LEU A 147 5.78 12.73 -3.23
N THR A 148 4.58 12.42 -2.76
CA THR A 148 3.99 13.03 -1.56
C THR A 148 4.23 12.10 -0.38
N VAL A 149 4.86 12.62 0.66
CA VAL A 149 5.23 11.90 1.87
C VAL A 149 4.46 12.48 3.04
N ARG A 150 3.81 11.61 3.81
CA ARG A 150 3.18 11.95 5.07
C ARG A 150 3.87 11.22 6.21
N GLU A 151 4.28 11.96 7.23
CA GLU A 151 5.03 11.44 8.37
C GLU A 151 4.35 11.83 9.67
N LEU A 152 4.17 10.87 10.57
CA LEU A 152 3.65 11.09 11.91
C LEU A 152 4.77 11.64 12.81
N VAL A 153 4.67 12.91 13.16
CA VAL A 153 5.62 13.64 14.02
C VAL A 153 4.86 14.19 15.22
N ASP A 154 5.27 13.82 16.44
CA ASP A 154 4.65 14.27 17.69
C ASP A 154 3.11 14.10 17.75
N GLY A 155 2.59 13.07 17.07
CA GLY A 155 1.15 12.73 17.05
C GLY A 155 0.36 13.36 15.90
N GLU A 156 0.96 14.27 15.13
CA GLU A 156 0.38 14.95 13.98
C GLU A 156 1.08 14.54 12.67
N TYR A 157 0.35 14.55 11.55
CA TYR A 157 0.94 14.24 10.25
C TYR A 157 1.46 15.51 9.56
N ALA A 158 2.75 15.55 9.29
CA ALA A 158 3.36 16.50 8.36
C ALA A 158 3.30 15.93 6.94
N GLU A 159 3.10 16.80 5.94
CA GLU A 159 3.10 16.42 4.53
C GLU A 159 4.12 17.23 3.74
N ARG A 160 4.85 16.55 2.85
CA ARG A 160 5.79 17.17 1.91
C ARG A 160 5.66 16.52 0.54
N THR A 161 5.80 17.30 -0.52
CA THR A 161 5.89 16.78 -1.89
C THR A 161 7.20 17.19 -2.53
N VAL A 162 7.87 16.27 -3.24
CA VAL A 162 9.00 16.54 -4.13
C VAL A 162 8.65 16.10 -5.56
N VAL A 163 9.14 16.82 -6.57
CA VAL A 163 8.83 16.53 -7.98
C VAL A 163 10.06 16.44 -8.87
N GLY A 164 9.96 15.63 -9.93
CA GLY A 164 11.01 15.49 -10.93
C GLY A 164 12.34 15.04 -10.31
N ASP A 165 13.36 15.87 -10.44
CA ASP A 165 14.73 15.55 -10.00
C ASP A 165 15.04 16.06 -8.57
N GLU A 166 14.03 16.58 -7.87
CA GLU A 166 14.17 16.96 -6.46
C GLU A 166 14.46 15.73 -5.58
N VAL A 167 15.42 15.89 -4.66
CA VAL A 167 15.83 14.84 -3.74
C VAL A 167 14.95 14.87 -2.49
N PHE A 168 14.37 13.72 -2.15
CA PHE A 168 13.81 13.45 -0.84
C PHE A 168 14.76 12.54 -0.05
N GLU A 169 15.17 13.02 1.12
CA GLU A 169 15.96 12.25 2.09
C GLU A 169 15.04 11.85 3.24
N ALA A 170 14.55 10.62 3.21
CA ALA A 170 13.79 10.08 4.33
C ALA A 170 14.74 9.70 5.45
N THR A 171 14.35 9.94 6.70
CA THR A 171 15.08 9.49 7.89
C THR A 171 14.37 8.32 8.59
N ALA A 172 13.08 8.13 8.33
CA ALA A 172 12.24 7.05 8.83
C ALA A 172 11.58 6.28 7.66
N PRO A 173 11.39 4.96 7.76
CA PRO A 173 11.81 4.08 8.87
C PRO A 173 13.33 3.83 8.91
N PHE A 174 14.06 4.23 7.87
CA PHE A 174 15.52 4.27 7.82
C PHE A 174 15.96 5.31 6.77
N ALA A 175 17.22 5.70 6.82
CA ALA A 175 17.78 6.70 5.91
C ALA A 175 17.73 6.21 4.45
N VAL A 176 16.98 6.89 3.58
CA VAL A 176 16.92 6.57 2.14
C VAL A 176 16.78 7.83 1.29
N ARG A 177 17.52 7.85 0.18
CA ARG A 177 17.44 8.91 -0.83
C ARG A 177 16.50 8.46 -1.95
N ILE A 178 15.45 9.24 -2.23
CA ILE A 178 14.51 9.02 -3.34
C ILE A 178 14.50 10.23 -4.26
N VAL A 179 14.54 9.99 -5.56
CA VAL A 179 14.31 11.01 -6.60
C VAL A 179 13.15 10.54 -7.49
N PRO A 180 12.02 11.25 -7.52
CA PRO A 180 10.84 10.84 -8.28
C PRO A 180 11.11 10.55 -9.76
N GLY A 181 11.97 11.33 -10.41
CA GLY A 181 12.36 11.18 -11.80
C GLY A 181 13.14 9.90 -12.09
N GLU A 182 13.86 9.36 -11.10
CA GLU A 182 14.63 8.12 -11.24
C GLU A 182 13.75 6.86 -11.17
N LEU A 183 12.49 6.97 -10.70
CA LEU A 183 11.58 5.83 -10.52
C LEU A 183 10.77 5.46 -11.78
N VAL A 184 10.79 6.30 -12.82
CA VAL A 184 9.95 6.14 -14.04
C VAL A 184 10.77 5.84 -15.30
N ARG A 185 11.86 5.09 -15.15
CA ARG A 185 12.79 4.75 -16.24
C ARG A 185 12.15 3.95 -17.37
#